data_AF-A0A350QKH2-F1
#
_entry.id   AF-A0A350QKH2-F1
#
_cell.length_a   1.000
_cell.length_b   1.000
_cell.length_c   1.000
_cell.angle_alpha   90.00
_cell.angle_beta   90.00
_cell.angle_gamma   90.00
#
_symmetry.space_group_name_H-M   'P 1'
#
loop_
_entity.id
_entity.type
_entity.pdbx_description
1 polymer ?
#
loop_
_entity_poly.entity_id
_entity_poly.type
_entity_poly.pdbx_seq_one_letter_code
_entity_poly.pdbx_strand_id
1 'polypeptide(L)'
;CFVVGDKIVAAMKRQAKEGEFRSNLHRGGSATVVRLTPEERSTAVHAAKTMGLNVAGVDLLRSNHGPVVMEVNSSPGLEGI
;
A
#
# COMPACT_ATOMS: atom_id res chain seq x y z
N CYS A 1 -1.06 -1.74 0.12
CA CYS A 1 -1.11 -3.15 0.54
C CYS A 1 -2.28 -3.37 1.47
N PHE A 2 -2.86 -4.56 1.50
CA PHE A 2 -4.10 -4.84 2.21
C PHE A 2 -3.82 -5.63 3.49
N VAL A 3 -4.11 -5.00 4.62
CA VAL A 3 -3.90 -5.52 5.97
C VAL A 3 -5.23 -6.08 6.50
N VAL A 4 -5.20 -7.30 7.03
CA VAL A 4 -6.31 -7.92 7.77
C VAL A 4 -5.74 -8.52 9.05
N GLY A 5 -6.10 -7.90 10.19
CA GLY A 5 -5.47 -8.13 11.48
C GLY A 5 -3.96 -7.90 11.40
N ASP A 6 -3.20 -8.96 11.62
CA ASP A 6 -1.74 -8.93 11.67
C ASP A 6 -1.08 -9.39 10.35
N LYS A 7 -1.87 -9.52 9.28
CA LYS A 7 -1.43 -10.13 8.03
C LYS A 7 -1.60 -9.18 6.86
N ILE A 8 -0.60 -9.16 5.98
CA ILE A 8 -0.76 -8.62 4.62
C ILE A 8 -1.28 -9.75 3.73
N VAL A 9 -2.53 -9.63 3.30
CA VAL A 9 -3.20 -10.67 2.48
C VAL A 9 -3.03 -10.41 0.99
N ALA A 10 -2.79 -9.17 0.58
CA ALA A 10 -2.54 -8.80 -0.81
C ALA A 10 -1.71 -7.51 -0.92
N ALA A 11 -0.98 -7.36 -2.03
CA ALA A 11 -0.23 -6.15 -2.32
C ALA A 11 -0.05 -5.94 -3.83
N MET A 12 -0.19 -4.69 -4.26
CA MET A 12 0.12 -4.26 -5.61
C MET A 12 1.11 -3.08 -5.57
N LYS A 13 1.94 -2.98 -6.61
CA LYS A 13 2.68 -1.76 -6.93
C LYS A 13 1.85 -0.97 -7.93
N ARG A 14 1.59 0.30 -7.63
CA ARG A 14 1.00 1.24 -8.58
C ARG A 14 2.09 2.09 -9.21
N GLN A 15 2.03 2.27 -10.52
CA GLN A 15 2.97 3.11 -11.29
C GLN A 15 2.18 4.21 -12.01
N ALA A 16 2.61 5.45 -11.85
CA ALA A 16 2.03 6.58 -12.57
C ALA A 16 2.39 6.49 -14.07
N LYS A 17 1.52 7.07 -14.91
CA LYS A 17 1.82 7.28 -16.33
C LYS A 17 2.99 8.24 -16.51
N GLU A 18 3.62 8.20 -17.68
CA GLU A 18 4.68 9.15 -18.03
C GLU A 18 4.20 10.60 -17.90
N GLY A 19 5.05 11.46 -17.33
CA GLY A 19 4.74 12.87 -17.06
C GLY A 19 3.80 13.13 -15.86
N GLU A 20 3.47 12.10 -15.06
CA GLU A 20 2.64 12.24 -13.86
C GLU A 20 3.31 11.54 -12.67
N PHE A 21 3.13 12.07 -11.45
CA PHE A 21 3.70 11.47 -10.24
C PHE A 21 2.66 10.67 -9.44
N ARG A 22 1.37 11.01 -9.57
CA ARG A 22 0.28 10.35 -8.88
C ARG A 22 -0.04 9.00 -9.53
N SER A 23 0.06 7.93 -8.76
CA SER A 23 -0.09 6.55 -9.21
C SER A 23 -1.53 6.01 -9.12
N ASN A 24 -2.54 6.88 -9.01
CA ASN A 24 -3.94 6.44 -8.92
C ASN A 24 -4.40 5.72 -10.21
N LEU A 25 -5.05 4.57 -10.07
CA LEU A 25 -5.53 3.77 -11.21
C LEU A 25 -6.57 4.53 -12.05
N HIS A 26 -7.50 5.25 -11.40
CA HIS A 26 -8.49 6.07 -12.09
C HIS A 26 -7.90 7.28 -12.84
N ARG A 27 -6.60 7.58 -12.67
CA ARG A 27 -5.88 8.64 -13.41
C ARG A 27 -4.95 8.09 -14.50
N GLY A 28 -5.12 6.82 -14.86
CA GLY A 28 -4.32 6.13 -15.88
C GLY A 28 -3.02 5.53 -15.34
N GLY A 29 -2.88 5.37 -14.02
CA GLY A 29 -1.82 4.56 -13.44
C GLY A 29 -2.03 3.07 -13.71
N SER A 30 -0.95 2.29 -13.73
CA SER A 30 -0.99 0.83 -13.87
C SER A 30 -0.74 0.13 -12.54
N ALA A 31 -1.25 -1.10 -12.41
CA ALA A 31 -1.04 -1.96 -11.24
C ALA A 31 -0.32 -3.25 -11.65
N THR A 32 0.61 -3.69 -10.81
CA THR A 32 1.22 -5.03 -10.90
C THR A 32 1.26 -5.69 -9.53
N VAL A 33 1.16 -7.03 -9.52
CA VAL A 33 1.37 -7.81 -8.29
C VAL A 33 2.81 -7.58 -7.80
N VAL A 34 2.96 -7.36 -6.50
CA VAL A 34 4.28 -7.16 -5.90
C VAL A 34 4.45 -8.03 -4.66
N ARG A 35 5.64 -8.61 -4.52
CA ARG A 35 6.05 -9.21 -3.25
C ARG A 35 6.68 -8.14 -2.38
N LEU A 36 6.07 -7.90 -1.22
CA LEU A 36 6.63 -7.00 -0.22
C LEU A 36 7.85 -7.63 0.48
N THR A 37 8.83 -6.79 0.80
CA THR A 37 9.94 -7.15 1.70
C THR A 37 9.44 -7.36 3.14
N PRO A 38 10.22 -8.01 4.02
CA PRO A 38 9.87 -8.11 5.44
C PRO A 38 9.66 -6.74 6.10
N GLU A 39 10.48 -5.74 5.76
CA GLU A 39 10.40 -4.38 6.29
C GLU A 39 9.14 -3.63 5.82
N GLU A 40 8.75 -3.81 4.56
CA GLU A 40 7.49 -3.25 4.04
C GLU A 40 6.28 -3.87 4.73
N ARG A 41 6.32 -5.18 4.97
CA ARG A 41 5.25 -5.89 5.68
C ARG A 41 5.11 -5.43 7.13
N SER A 42 6.22 -5.35 7.86
CA SER A 42 6.20 -4.89 9.26
C SER A 42 5.74 -3.44 9.35
N THR A 43 6.24 -2.57 8.47
CA THR A 43 5.83 -1.16 8.40
C THR A 43 4.34 -1.00 8.17
N ALA A 44 3.77 -1.75 7.22
CA ALA A 44 2.34 -1.68 6.92
C ALA A 44 1.46 -2.19 8.07
N VAL A 45 1.81 -3.33 8.68
CA VAL A 45 1.06 -3.88 9.82
C VAL A 45 1.13 -2.93 11.01
N HIS A 46 2.32 -2.37 11.31
CA HIS A 46 2.46 -1.38 12.37
C HIS A 46 1.63 -0.13 12.10
N ALA A 47 1.59 0.38 10.87
CA ALA A 47 0.77 1.53 10.52
C ALA A 47 -0.73 1.29 10.81
N ALA A 48 -1.27 0.15 10.39
CA ALA A 48 -2.67 -0.21 10.66
C ALA A 48 -2.96 -0.35 12.17
N LYS A 49 -2.05 -1.01 12.92
CA LYS A 49 -2.16 -1.16 14.38
C LYS A 49 -2.14 0.18 15.11
N THR A 50 -1.22 1.07 14.74
CA THR A 50 -1.10 2.41 15.32
C THR A 50 -2.38 3.23 15.10
N MET A 51 -3.06 3.02 13.97
CA MET A 51 -4.35 3.65 13.67
C MET A 51 -5.55 2.94 14.32
N GLY A 52 -5.35 1.81 15.02
CA GLY A 52 -6.43 1.04 15.65
C GLY A 52 -7.33 0.30 14.65
N LEU A 53 -6.83 -0.01 13.44
CA LEU A 53 -7.62 -0.60 12.37
C LEU A 53 -7.33 -2.10 12.22
N ASN A 54 -8.38 -2.93 12.30
CA ASN A 54 -8.30 -4.37 12.01
C ASN A 54 -8.25 -4.68 10.50
N VAL A 55 -8.73 -3.76 9.66
CA VAL A 55 -8.68 -3.88 8.21
C VAL A 55 -8.26 -2.53 7.66
N ALA A 56 -7.24 -2.50 6.80
CA ALA A 56 -6.75 -1.25 6.22
C ALA A 56 -6.05 -1.45 4.88
N GLY A 57 -6.17 -0.45 4.00
CA GLY A 57 -5.25 -0.24 2.89
C GLY A 57 -4.12 0.65 3.36
N VAL A 58 -2.87 0.18 3.26
CA VAL A 58 -1.69 0.99 3.60
C VAL A 58 -0.85 1.22 2.36
N ASP A 59 -0.71 2.48 1.97
CA ASP A 59 0.13 2.87 0.85
C ASP A 59 1.54 3.21 1.31
N LEU A 60 2.52 2.61 0.63
CA LEU A 60 3.94 2.78 0.92
C LEU A 60 4.66 3.41 -0.27
N LEU A 61 5.61 4.29 0.02
CA LEU A 61 6.62 4.74 -0.92
C LEU A 61 7.96 4.07 -0.59
N ARG A 62 8.61 3.49 -1.60
CA ARG A 62 9.99 2.99 -1.48
C ARG A 62 10.93 4.18 -1.60
N SER A 63 11.51 4.59 -0.47
CA SER A 63 12.52 5.66 -0.43
C SER A 63 13.93 5.07 -0.36
N ASN A 64 14.94 5.95 -0.46
CA ASN A 64 16.34 5.57 -0.29
C ASN A 64 16.70 5.17 1.16
N HIS A 65 15.79 5.40 2.13
CA HIS A 65 15.99 5.11 3.55
C HIS A 65 14.98 4.09 4.09
N GLY A 66 14.39 3.27 3.21
CA GLY A 66 13.37 2.29 3.56
C GLY A 66 11.94 2.72 3.19
N PRO A 67 10.93 1.91 3.57
CA PRO A 67 9.53 2.18 3.24
C PRO A 67 8.96 3.33 4.08
N VAL A 68 8.25 4.25 3.43
CA VAL A 68 7.56 5.37 4.07
C VAL A 68 6.06 5.21 3.91
N VAL A 69 5.30 5.36 4.99
CA VAL A 69 3.83 5.32 4.96
C VAL A 69 3.30 6.62 4.37
N MET A 70 2.50 6.51 3.31
CA MET A 70 1.89 7.66 2.63
C MET A 70 0.42 7.84 3.02
N GLU A 71 -0.33 6.75 3.12
CA GLU A 71 -1.75 6.76 3.48
C GLU A 71 -2.11 5.48 4.27
N VAL A 72 -3.01 5.61 5.24
CA VAL A 72 -3.70 4.48 5.87
C VAL A 72 -5.21 4.69 5.71
N ASN A 73 -5.87 3.78 5.01
CA ASN A 73 -7.27 3.88 4.64
C ASN A 73 -8.10 2.80 5.35
N SER A 74 -9.11 3.20 6.11
CA SER A 74 -9.99 2.30 6.89
C SER A 74 -11.05 1.59 6.06
N SER A 75 -11.30 2.03 4.83
CA SER A 75 -12.27 1.44 3.91
C SER A 75 -11.67 1.34 2.50
N PRO A 76 -10.60 0.53 2.32
CA PRO A 76 -9.92 0.43 1.04
C PRO A 76 -10.83 -0.20 -0.02
N GLY A 77 -10.77 0.33 -1.24
CA GLY A 77 -11.36 -0.34 -2.40
C GLY A 77 -10.65 -1.67 -2.68
N LEU A 78 -11.42 -2.68 -3.07
CA LEU A 78 -10.91 -4.01 -3.41
C LEU A 78 -10.68 -4.20 -4.92
N GLU A 79 -11.13 -3.27 -5.76
CA GLU A 79 -10.87 -3.31 -7.20
C GLU A 79 -9.35 -3.21 -7.46
N GLY A 80 -8.76 -4.30 -7.96
CA GLY A 80 -7.34 -4.40 -8.30
C GLY A 80 -6.42 -4.96 -7.21
N ILE A 81 -6.97 -5.45 -6.09
CA ILE A 81 -6.24 -6.15 -5.02
C ILE A 81 -6.38 -7.66 -5.14
#